data_AF-A0A4T0BT44-F1
#
_entry.id   AF-A0A4T0BT44-F1
#
_cell.length_a   1.000
_cell.length_b   1.000
_cell.length_c   1.000
_cell.angle_alpha   90.00
_cell.angle_beta   90.00
_cell.angle_gamma   90.00
#
_symmetry.space_group_name_H-M   'P 1'
#
loop_
_entity.id
_entity.type
_entity.pdbx_description
1 polymer ?
#
loop_
_entity_poly.entity_id
_entity_poly.type
_entity_poly.pdbx_seq_one_letter_code
_entity_poly.pdbx_strand_id
1 'polypeptide(L)'
;MSNLYRDTPTQAMLSSSALRRTQLTASHLTSKQPSRNLSILDDSSSAMSSQRKLKILMLHGYTQSGPLFHAKTRALEKNLDKAFPAAPKPGHLPSYPGGVELVYPTAPLKLSISDIPGYDVDGSKSENEDPEAYAWWRRKGDGEPFTYEGLEQGFERIAEVIKEKGPFDGAIGFSQGGAAAGMFASLLEEGRRDAFEKQQSQGGMRYPESFEQDTGFMTDVIQQPLKFAVSYSGFGAAPNELYTAFYEPKIKTPMLHFLGSVDTVVEEARSLRLVDACVTGRGVEGGVARVVYHPGGHFLPSSQKQYVAALVAFIREVVGGPPEDSLENKKEEKAEDMDMPF
;
A
#
# COMPACT_ATOMS: atom_id res chain seq x y z
N MET A 1 -46.52 44.18 -48.22
CA MET A 1 -46.13 43.51 -49.48
C MET A 1 -45.84 42.06 -49.12
N SER A 2 -46.84 41.16 -49.07
CA SER A 2 -47.35 40.31 -50.19
C SER A 2 -46.23 39.44 -50.80
N ASN A 3 -46.30 38.12 -51.03
CA ASN A 3 -47.34 37.07 -51.02
C ASN A 3 -46.57 35.71 -51.13
N LEU A 4 -46.89 34.62 -50.40
CA LEU A 4 -47.91 33.57 -50.65
C LEU A 4 -47.55 32.50 -51.70
N TYR A 5 -47.53 31.22 -51.30
CA TYR A 5 -48.17 30.01 -51.91
C TYR A 5 -47.75 28.75 -51.09
N ARG A 6 -48.57 28.06 -50.25
CA ARG A 6 -49.71 27.11 -50.50
C ARG A 6 -49.28 25.84 -51.27
N ASP A 7 -49.62 24.58 -50.96
CA ASP A 7 -50.72 23.91 -50.22
C ASP A 7 -50.36 22.43 -49.83
N THR A 8 -51.06 21.86 -48.84
CA THR A 8 -51.23 20.40 -48.48
C THR A 8 -52.36 19.72 -49.31
N PRO A 9 -52.95 18.51 -49.04
CA PRO A 9 -52.64 17.26 -48.28
C PRO A 9 -52.83 15.97 -49.17
N THR A 10 -52.74 14.68 -48.79
CA THR A 10 -53.75 13.84 -48.06
C THR A 10 -53.42 12.33 -48.16
N GLN A 11 -53.80 11.58 -47.12
CA GLN A 11 -54.45 10.23 -47.11
C GLN A 11 -53.66 8.90 -47.01
N ALA A 12 -54.29 8.00 -46.24
CA ALA A 12 -53.88 6.70 -45.71
C ALA A 12 -54.39 5.52 -46.55
N MET A 13 -53.82 4.31 -46.36
CA MET A 13 -54.52 3.05 -46.01
C MET A 13 -53.70 1.75 -46.29
N LEU A 14 -53.72 0.87 -45.27
CA LEU A 14 -53.97 -0.59 -45.27
C LEU A 14 -53.05 -1.63 -45.97
N SER A 15 -52.55 -2.55 -45.13
CA SER A 15 -52.73 -4.02 -45.14
C SER A 15 -52.39 -4.87 -46.39
N SER A 16 -51.52 -5.88 -46.21
CA SER A 16 -51.90 -7.32 -46.31
C SER A 16 -50.71 -8.27 -46.55
N SER A 17 -50.65 -9.28 -45.68
CA SER A 17 -50.23 -10.69 -45.80
C SER A 17 -49.48 -11.25 -47.04
N ALA A 18 -48.52 -12.15 -46.78
CA ALA A 18 -48.47 -13.48 -47.40
C ALA A 18 -47.48 -14.44 -46.68
N LEU A 19 -48.02 -15.53 -46.11
CA LEU A 19 -47.29 -16.73 -45.68
C LEU A 19 -46.82 -17.56 -46.90
N ARG A 20 -45.72 -18.30 -46.74
CA ARG A 20 -45.50 -19.57 -47.46
C ARG A 20 -45.31 -20.72 -46.46
N ARG A 21 -46.12 -21.76 -46.67
CA ARG A 21 -46.12 -23.09 -46.03
C ARG A 21 -45.57 -24.10 -47.03
N THR A 22 -44.78 -25.06 -46.55
CA THR A 22 -44.76 -26.52 -46.89
C THR A 22 -43.56 -27.16 -46.16
N GLN A 23 -43.52 -28.41 -45.68
CA GLN A 23 -44.46 -29.50 -45.39
C GLN A 23 -43.65 -30.54 -44.57
N LEU A 24 -44.27 -31.30 -43.66
CA LEU A 24 -43.69 -32.38 -42.86
C LEU A 24 -43.70 -33.73 -43.60
N THR A 25 -42.71 -34.60 -43.33
CA THR A 25 -42.87 -36.06 -43.11
C THR A 25 -41.75 -36.61 -42.22
N ALA A 26 -41.99 -37.79 -41.62
CA ALA A 26 -41.56 -38.23 -40.29
C ALA A 26 -40.41 -39.27 -40.24
N SER A 27 -39.82 -39.49 -39.05
CA SER A 27 -39.62 -40.85 -38.47
C SER A 27 -39.03 -40.83 -37.05
N HIS A 28 -39.44 -41.82 -36.25
CA HIS A 28 -39.11 -42.07 -34.84
C HIS A 28 -37.65 -42.47 -34.59
N LEU A 29 -37.05 -41.97 -33.49
CA LEU A 29 -36.05 -42.71 -32.72
C LEU A 29 -36.14 -42.38 -31.22
N THR A 30 -36.25 -43.44 -30.43
CA THR A 30 -36.28 -43.48 -28.96
C THR A 30 -34.89 -43.24 -28.36
N SER A 31 -34.78 -42.48 -27.26
CA SER A 31 -33.57 -42.45 -26.43
C SER A 31 -33.90 -42.27 -24.95
N LYS A 32 -33.35 -43.18 -24.14
CA LYS A 32 -33.52 -43.35 -22.69
C LYS A 32 -32.82 -42.23 -21.90
N GLN A 33 -33.45 -41.77 -20.82
CA GLN A 33 -32.78 -40.99 -19.77
C GLN A 33 -31.79 -41.86 -18.97
N PRO A 34 -30.67 -41.28 -18.49
CA PRO A 34 -30.05 -41.70 -17.26
C PRO A 34 -30.12 -40.62 -16.17
N SER A 35 -30.25 -41.13 -14.95
CA SER A 35 -30.39 -40.50 -13.65
C SER A 35 -29.22 -39.57 -13.27
N ARG A 36 -29.55 -38.40 -12.72
CA ARG A 36 -28.60 -37.50 -12.04
C ARG A 36 -28.28 -38.07 -10.65
N ASN A 37 -27.07 -38.61 -10.48
CA ASN A 37 -26.44 -38.72 -9.17
C ASN A 37 -25.83 -37.37 -8.79
N LEU A 38 -26.28 -36.80 -7.67
CA LEU A 38 -25.76 -35.55 -7.11
C LEU A 38 -24.56 -35.91 -6.22
N SER A 39 -23.34 -35.75 -6.72
CA SER A 39 -22.13 -35.79 -5.90
C SER A 39 -21.91 -34.41 -5.27
N ILE A 40 -22.20 -34.29 -3.98
CA ILE A 40 -21.77 -33.16 -3.15
C ILE A 40 -20.30 -33.41 -2.84
N LEU A 41 -19.38 -32.88 -3.65
CA LEU A 41 -18.00 -32.66 -3.24
C LEU A 41 -17.45 -31.41 -3.91
N ASP A 42 -16.95 -30.53 -3.04
CA ASP A 42 -15.91 -29.52 -3.24
C ASP A 42 -16.31 -28.11 -3.68
N ASP A 43 -16.96 -27.38 -2.75
CA ASP A 43 -17.07 -25.91 -2.79
C ASP A 43 -16.18 -25.23 -1.72
N SER A 44 -15.25 -25.98 -1.11
CA SER A 44 -14.43 -25.49 0.00
C SER A 44 -13.13 -24.81 -0.45
N SER A 45 -12.66 -25.13 -1.66
CA SER A 45 -11.39 -24.62 -2.20
C SER A 45 -11.52 -23.24 -2.86
N SER A 46 -12.71 -22.88 -3.36
CA SER A 46 -12.99 -21.57 -3.98
C SER A 46 -13.09 -20.45 -2.94
N ALA A 47 -13.66 -20.75 -1.76
CA ALA A 47 -13.89 -19.81 -0.66
C ALA A 47 -12.62 -19.41 0.11
N MET A 48 -11.53 -20.20 0.04
CA MET A 48 -10.27 -19.84 0.71
C MET A 48 -9.49 -18.74 0.01
N SER A 49 -9.77 -18.45 -1.27
CA SER A 49 -9.09 -17.39 -2.03
C SER A 49 -9.69 -15.99 -1.86
N SER A 50 -10.83 -15.86 -1.17
CA SER A 50 -11.59 -14.60 -1.03
C SER A 50 -11.46 -13.93 0.34
N GLN A 51 -10.70 -14.50 1.27
CA GLN A 51 -10.57 -13.93 2.62
C GLN A 51 -9.65 -12.71 2.64
N ARG A 52 -10.10 -11.62 3.29
CA ARG A 52 -9.35 -10.37 3.43
C ARG A 52 -8.00 -10.62 4.09
N LYS A 53 -6.92 -10.12 3.47
CA LYS A 53 -5.54 -10.23 3.96
C LYS A 53 -5.02 -8.88 4.43
N LEU A 54 -4.12 -8.89 5.40
CA LEU A 54 -3.36 -7.71 5.82
C LEU A 54 -2.29 -7.46 4.78
N LYS A 55 -2.51 -6.49 3.88
CA LYS A 55 -1.60 -6.22 2.77
C LYS A 55 -0.54 -5.20 3.17
N ILE A 56 0.73 -5.58 3.04
CA ILE A 56 1.88 -4.75 3.41
C ILE A 56 2.76 -4.52 2.19
N LEU A 57 3.02 -3.25 1.87
CA LEU A 57 3.95 -2.86 0.82
C LEU A 57 5.38 -2.85 1.36
N MET A 58 6.29 -3.58 0.69
CA MET A 58 7.67 -3.78 1.13
C MET A 58 8.64 -2.99 0.23
N LEU A 59 9.17 -1.88 0.74
CA LEU A 59 10.00 -0.93 -0.03
C LEU A 59 11.50 -1.15 0.23
N HIS A 60 12.25 -1.51 -0.82
CA HIS A 60 13.67 -1.83 -0.70
C HIS A 60 14.58 -0.58 -0.59
N GLY A 61 15.84 -0.79 -0.19
CA GLY A 61 16.85 0.27 -0.12
C GLY A 61 17.52 0.57 -1.47
N TYR A 62 18.38 1.60 -1.50
CA TYR A 62 19.19 1.95 -2.66
C TYR A 62 20.08 0.76 -3.10
N THR A 63 20.33 0.64 -4.40
CA THR A 63 21.02 -0.51 -5.06
C THR A 63 20.39 -1.89 -4.81
N GLN A 64 19.07 -1.95 -4.58
CA GLN A 64 18.35 -3.22 -4.43
C GLN A 64 17.23 -3.32 -5.45
N SER A 65 16.49 -4.42 -5.40
CA SER A 65 15.28 -4.67 -6.18
C SER A 65 14.25 -5.37 -5.30
N GLY A 66 12.99 -5.42 -5.75
CA GLY A 66 11.93 -6.16 -5.05
C GLY A 66 12.31 -7.63 -4.78
N PRO A 67 12.73 -8.40 -5.80
CA PRO A 67 13.19 -9.79 -5.61
C PRO A 67 14.37 -9.93 -4.64
N LEU A 68 15.36 -9.04 -4.70
CA LEU A 68 16.50 -9.08 -3.78
C LEU A 68 16.06 -8.77 -2.35
N PHE A 69 15.17 -7.80 -2.17
CA PHE A 69 14.66 -7.44 -0.84
C PHE A 69 13.79 -8.56 -0.25
N HIS A 70 12.96 -9.21 -1.06
CA HIS A 70 12.24 -10.43 -0.67
C HIS A 70 13.21 -11.51 -0.21
N ALA A 71 14.24 -11.80 -1.00
CA ALA A 71 15.27 -12.78 -0.64
C ALA A 71 15.97 -12.46 0.70
N LYS A 72 16.30 -11.18 0.94
CA LYS A 72 16.92 -10.72 2.20
C LYS A 72 15.97 -10.76 3.40
N THR A 73 14.66 -10.70 3.17
CA THR A 73 13.63 -10.62 4.21
C THR A 73 12.78 -11.89 4.34
N ARG A 74 13.15 -13.01 3.69
CA ARG A 74 12.43 -14.30 3.82
C ARG A 74 12.23 -14.77 5.26
N ALA A 75 13.21 -14.52 6.14
CA ALA A 75 13.07 -14.85 7.56
C ALA A 75 11.99 -13.99 8.24
N LEU A 76 11.91 -12.70 7.88
CA LEU A 76 10.88 -11.81 8.39
C LEU A 76 9.49 -12.22 7.88
N GLU A 77 9.35 -12.49 6.59
CA GLU A 77 8.12 -13.00 5.96
C GLU A 77 7.58 -14.22 6.73
N LYS A 78 8.40 -15.25 6.95
CA LYS A 78 8.01 -16.45 7.71
C LYS A 78 7.58 -16.13 9.15
N ASN A 79 8.23 -15.16 9.79
CA ASN A 79 7.86 -14.73 11.14
C ASN A 79 6.52 -14.00 11.14
N LEU A 80 6.25 -13.15 10.14
CA LEU A 80 4.97 -12.46 10.00
C LEU A 80 3.85 -13.44 9.65
N ASP A 81 4.06 -14.41 8.76
CA ASP A 81 3.10 -15.47 8.45
C ASP A 81 2.72 -16.28 9.70
N LYS A 82 3.71 -16.58 10.55
CA LYS A 82 3.50 -17.27 11.81
C LYS A 82 2.77 -16.39 12.84
N ALA A 83 3.09 -15.10 12.86
CA ALA A 83 2.50 -14.15 13.79
C ALA A 83 1.08 -13.76 13.39
N PHE A 84 0.75 -13.74 12.10
CA PHE A 84 -0.53 -13.33 11.54
C PHE A 84 -1.08 -14.41 10.60
N PRO A 85 -1.33 -15.62 11.10
CA PRO A 85 -1.75 -16.73 10.27
C PRO A 85 -3.19 -16.51 9.76
N ALA A 86 -3.54 -17.18 8.67
CA ALA A 86 -4.93 -17.25 8.22
C ALA A 86 -5.83 -17.99 9.24
N ALA A 87 -7.09 -17.59 9.32
CA ALA A 87 -8.13 -18.24 10.10
C ALA A 87 -8.30 -19.71 9.67
N PRO A 88 -8.69 -20.61 10.59
CA PRO A 88 -8.99 -20.36 12.01
C PRO A 88 -7.78 -20.51 12.94
N LYS A 89 -6.53 -20.43 12.43
CA LYS A 89 -5.35 -20.68 13.25
C LYS A 89 -5.28 -19.71 14.45
N PRO A 90 -4.87 -20.17 15.65
CA PRO A 90 -4.70 -19.29 16.81
C PRO A 90 -3.75 -18.13 16.50
N GLY A 91 -4.17 -16.91 16.87
CA GLY A 91 -3.40 -15.69 16.62
C GLY A 91 -3.71 -14.98 15.31
N HIS A 92 -4.61 -15.50 14.46
CA HIS A 92 -5.11 -14.75 13.31
C HIS A 92 -5.73 -13.40 13.74
N LEU A 93 -5.71 -12.42 12.85
CA LEU A 93 -6.37 -11.13 13.09
C LEU A 93 -7.84 -11.24 12.63
N PRO A 94 -8.83 -10.91 13.46
CA PRO A 94 -10.24 -11.02 13.08
C PRO A 94 -10.60 -10.25 11.81
N SER A 95 -10.08 -9.04 11.63
CA SER A 95 -10.29 -8.21 10.44
C SER A 95 -9.55 -8.71 9.19
N TYR A 96 -8.64 -9.68 9.34
CA TYR A 96 -7.80 -10.21 8.27
C TYR A 96 -7.73 -11.74 8.32
N PRO A 97 -8.86 -12.44 8.10
CA PRO A 97 -8.92 -13.89 8.20
C PRO A 97 -8.05 -14.59 7.14
N GLY A 98 -7.66 -13.93 6.06
CA GLY A 98 -6.74 -14.46 5.04
C GLY A 98 -5.25 -14.45 5.43
N GLY A 99 -4.90 -13.92 6.61
CA GLY A 99 -3.52 -13.77 7.08
C GLY A 99 -2.83 -12.53 6.50
N VAL A 100 -1.50 -12.55 6.40
CA VAL A 100 -0.68 -11.45 5.87
C VAL A 100 -0.28 -11.69 4.41
N GLU A 101 -0.17 -10.62 3.64
CA GLU A 101 0.37 -10.63 2.28
C GLU A 101 1.40 -9.51 2.13
N LEU A 102 2.60 -9.88 1.66
CA LEU A 102 3.70 -8.95 1.46
C LEU A 102 3.93 -8.73 -0.04
N VAL A 103 3.97 -7.47 -0.47
CA VAL A 103 4.20 -7.10 -1.88
C VAL A 103 5.52 -6.35 -2.02
N TYR A 104 6.43 -6.88 -2.84
CA TYR A 104 7.80 -6.36 -3.02
C TYR A 104 7.96 -5.74 -4.42
N PRO A 105 7.60 -4.48 -4.65
CA PRO A 105 7.89 -3.81 -5.91
C PRO A 105 9.39 -3.52 -6.07
N THR A 106 9.83 -3.39 -7.32
CA THR A 106 11.12 -2.80 -7.67
C THR A 106 10.92 -1.32 -7.98
N ALA A 107 11.80 -0.48 -7.44
CA ALA A 107 11.83 0.95 -7.68
C ALA A 107 12.15 1.27 -9.16
N PRO A 108 11.71 2.41 -9.70
CA PRO A 108 11.70 2.62 -11.15
C PRO A 108 13.05 3.03 -11.73
N LEU A 109 13.95 3.61 -10.93
CA LEU A 109 15.22 4.11 -11.45
C LEU A 109 16.25 2.99 -11.46
N LYS A 110 16.51 2.43 -12.65
CA LYS A 110 17.67 1.56 -12.85
C LYS A 110 18.95 2.38 -12.70
N LEU A 111 19.87 1.89 -11.89
CA LEU A 111 21.14 2.54 -11.58
C LEU A 111 22.21 2.13 -12.58
N SER A 112 23.05 3.08 -12.96
CA SER A 112 24.28 2.83 -13.70
C SER A 112 25.41 2.47 -12.74
N ILE A 113 26.53 1.98 -13.27
CA ILE A 113 27.74 1.74 -12.49
C ILE A 113 28.19 3.00 -11.72
N SER A 114 28.12 4.18 -12.36
CA SER A 114 28.48 5.46 -11.73
C SER A 114 27.56 5.87 -10.58
N ASP A 115 26.37 5.28 -10.48
CA ASP A 115 25.43 5.53 -9.39
C ASP A 115 25.70 4.67 -8.15
N ILE A 116 26.59 3.67 -8.23
CA ILE A 116 26.83 2.66 -7.18
C ILE A 116 28.08 3.04 -6.36
N PRO A 117 27.93 3.36 -5.06
CA PRO A 117 29.07 3.68 -4.20
C PRO A 117 30.06 2.52 -4.11
N GLY A 118 31.35 2.81 -4.28
CA GLY A 118 32.43 1.84 -4.06
C GLY A 118 32.67 0.85 -5.20
N TYR A 119 32.09 1.04 -6.39
CA TYR A 119 32.33 0.15 -7.53
C TYR A 119 33.72 0.36 -8.19
N ASP A 120 34.37 1.50 -7.96
CA ASP A 120 35.57 1.93 -8.70
C ASP A 120 36.90 1.28 -8.24
N VAL A 121 36.88 0.22 -7.42
CA VAL A 121 38.11 -0.27 -6.73
C VAL A 121 38.85 -1.42 -7.39
N ASP A 122 38.26 -2.21 -8.30
CA ASP A 122 38.88 -3.49 -8.70
C ASP A 122 39.26 -3.66 -10.17
N GLY A 123 39.12 -2.66 -11.04
CA GLY A 123 39.71 -2.69 -12.40
C GLY A 123 39.31 -3.86 -13.31
N SER A 124 38.47 -4.79 -12.85
CA SER A 124 37.95 -5.92 -13.60
C SER A 124 36.73 -5.45 -14.36
N LYS A 125 36.99 -4.79 -15.49
CA LYS A 125 36.00 -4.45 -16.50
C LYS A 125 35.26 -5.71 -16.98
N SER A 126 34.06 -5.92 -16.48
CA SER A 126 32.97 -6.42 -17.30
C SER A 126 32.13 -5.20 -17.73
N GLU A 127 32.54 -4.53 -18.80
CA GLU A 127 31.79 -3.42 -19.44
C GLU A 127 30.38 -3.83 -19.94
N ASN A 128 29.92 -5.06 -19.65
CA ASN A 128 28.67 -5.67 -20.11
C ASN A 128 27.71 -6.10 -18.98
N GLU A 129 28.00 -5.82 -17.71
CA GLU A 129 27.06 -6.12 -16.62
C GLU A 129 26.25 -4.88 -16.26
N ASP A 130 25.08 -4.74 -16.87
CA ASP A 130 24.04 -3.81 -16.45
C ASP A 130 23.59 -4.21 -15.02
N PRO A 131 23.94 -3.44 -13.97
CA PRO A 131 23.70 -3.88 -12.61
C PRO A 131 22.19 -3.93 -12.36
N GLU A 132 21.72 -5.05 -11.78
CA GLU A 132 20.33 -5.19 -11.32
C GLU A 132 20.11 -4.43 -9.99
N ALA A 133 20.39 -3.13 -10.03
CA ALA A 133 20.38 -2.20 -8.92
C ALA A 133 19.41 -1.06 -9.22
N TYR A 134 18.50 -0.78 -8.27
CA TYR A 134 17.45 0.20 -8.45
C TYR A 134 17.36 1.16 -7.27
N ALA A 135 16.73 2.31 -7.52
CA ALA A 135 16.49 3.35 -6.54
C ALA A 135 15.10 3.99 -6.70
N TRP A 136 14.56 4.48 -5.59
CA TRP A 136 13.34 5.30 -5.57
C TRP A 136 13.61 6.73 -6.00
N TRP A 137 14.84 7.22 -5.76
CA TRP A 137 15.37 8.50 -6.21
C TRP A 137 16.90 8.47 -6.19
N ARG A 138 17.55 9.40 -6.89
CA ARG A 138 18.98 9.67 -6.75
C ARG A 138 19.21 10.89 -5.88
N ARG A 139 20.27 10.88 -5.06
CA ARG A 139 20.71 12.09 -4.35
C ARG A 139 21.47 12.97 -5.34
N LYS A 140 21.11 14.26 -5.40
CA LYS A 140 21.82 15.26 -6.21
C LYS A 140 22.36 16.37 -5.31
N GLY A 141 23.69 16.49 -5.28
CA GLY A 141 24.42 17.47 -4.46
C GLY A 141 25.25 16.83 -3.34
N ASP A 142 26.44 17.38 -3.12
CA ASP A 142 27.46 16.81 -2.21
C ASP A 142 27.31 17.25 -0.75
N GLY A 143 26.48 18.28 -0.48
CA GLY A 143 26.16 18.79 0.86
C GLY A 143 24.68 19.10 1.07
N GLU A 144 24.24 19.30 2.31
CA GLU A 144 22.87 19.73 2.60
C GLU A 144 22.68 21.25 2.34
N PRO A 145 21.56 21.68 1.74
CA PRO A 145 20.45 20.84 1.27
C PRO A 145 20.74 20.25 -0.13
N PHE A 146 20.67 18.92 -0.25
CA PHE A 146 20.63 18.21 -1.53
C PHE A 146 19.20 17.92 -1.96
N THR A 147 19.01 17.53 -3.21
CA THR A 147 17.70 17.14 -3.76
C THR A 147 17.64 15.66 -4.12
N TYR A 148 16.42 15.18 -4.34
CA TYR A 148 16.06 13.81 -4.68
C TYR A 148 15.55 13.77 -6.12
N GLU A 149 16.46 13.52 -7.05
CA GLU A 149 16.16 13.42 -8.47
C GLU A 149 15.39 12.13 -8.74
N GLY A 150 14.18 12.29 -9.28
CA GLY A 150 13.28 11.19 -9.65
C GLY A 150 12.40 10.65 -8.53
N LEU A 151 12.27 11.41 -7.44
CA LEU A 151 11.35 11.10 -6.34
C LEU A 151 9.90 10.91 -6.82
N GLU A 152 9.44 11.76 -7.74
CA GLU A 152 8.11 11.72 -8.35
C GLU A 152 7.88 10.42 -9.12
N GLN A 153 8.89 9.92 -9.84
CA GLN A 153 8.80 8.62 -10.52
C GLN A 153 8.71 7.49 -9.50
N GLY A 154 9.44 7.59 -8.39
CA GLY A 154 9.31 6.68 -7.25
C GLY A 154 7.86 6.60 -6.72
N PHE A 155 7.20 7.74 -6.56
CA PHE A 155 5.80 7.81 -6.15
C PHE A 155 4.84 7.29 -7.22
N GLU A 156 5.06 7.62 -8.48
CA GLU A 156 4.30 7.06 -9.60
C GLU A 156 4.34 5.53 -9.60
N ARG A 157 5.53 4.94 -9.37
CA ARG A 157 5.68 3.49 -9.26
C ARG A 157 4.91 2.92 -8.06
N ILE A 158 4.89 3.60 -6.92
CA ILE A 158 4.08 3.17 -5.75
C ILE A 158 2.59 3.24 -6.09
N ALA A 159 2.14 4.31 -6.75
CA ALA A 159 0.75 4.50 -7.15
C ALA A 159 0.28 3.42 -8.15
N GLU A 160 1.11 3.02 -9.11
CA GLU A 160 0.85 1.88 -10.00
C GLU A 160 0.63 0.59 -9.20
N VAL A 161 1.50 0.31 -8.23
CA VAL A 161 1.42 -0.90 -7.41
C VAL A 161 0.17 -0.89 -6.51
N ILE A 162 -0.26 0.29 -6.03
CA ILE A 162 -1.54 0.47 -5.34
C ILE A 162 -2.71 0.10 -6.25
N LYS A 163 -2.72 0.59 -7.49
CA LYS A 163 -3.77 0.28 -8.47
C LYS A 163 -3.82 -1.22 -8.81
N GLU A 164 -2.67 -1.87 -8.94
CA GLU A 164 -2.57 -3.29 -9.31
C GLU A 164 -2.86 -4.25 -8.16
N LYS A 165 -2.36 -3.94 -6.96
CA LYS A 165 -2.26 -4.90 -5.84
C LYS A 165 -2.82 -4.39 -4.52
N GLY A 166 -3.20 -3.12 -4.45
CA GLY A 166 -3.77 -2.52 -3.27
C GLY A 166 -5.21 -2.97 -2.95
N PRO A 167 -5.89 -2.24 -2.07
CA PRO A 167 -5.32 -1.24 -1.17
C PRO A 167 -4.32 -1.88 -0.19
N PHE A 168 -3.35 -1.10 0.29
CA PHE A 168 -2.40 -1.54 1.32
C PHE A 168 -2.82 -1.02 2.70
N ASP A 169 -2.74 -1.88 3.71
CA ASP A 169 -3.00 -1.52 5.10
C ASP A 169 -1.77 -0.91 5.79
N GLY A 170 -0.56 -1.27 5.34
CA GLY A 170 0.67 -0.72 5.88
C GLY A 170 1.85 -0.82 4.91
N ALA A 171 2.95 -0.16 5.29
CA ALA A 171 4.20 -0.19 4.54
C ALA A 171 5.39 -0.50 5.44
N ILE A 172 6.33 -1.30 4.96
CA ILE A 172 7.60 -1.57 5.63
C ILE A 172 8.73 -1.27 4.65
N GLY A 173 9.67 -0.44 5.06
CA GLY A 173 10.77 -0.03 4.20
C GLY A 173 12.13 -0.15 4.85
N PHE A 174 13.16 -0.38 4.04
CA PHE A 174 14.57 -0.36 4.44
C PHE A 174 15.34 0.79 3.78
N SER A 175 16.16 1.52 4.53
CA SER A 175 17.02 2.60 4.03
C SER A 175 16.21 3.64 3.24
N GLN A 176 16.50 3.84 1.96
CA GLN A 176 15.68 4.68 1.07
C GLN A 176 14.20 4.27 1.07
N GLY A 177 13.89 2.97 1.06
CA GLY A 177 12.53 2.48 1.20
C GLY A 177 11.89 2.80 2.55
N GLY A 178 12.68 2.89 3.62
CA GLY A 178 12.21 3.28 4.96
C GLY A 178 11.86 4.77 5.05
N ALA A 179 12.56 5.61 4.30
CA ALA A 179 12.17 7.02 4.07
C ALA A 179 10.91 7.10 3.21
N ALA A 180 10.86 6.33 2.11
CA ALA A 180 9.72 6.27 1.21
C ALA A 180 8.44 5.80 1.90
N ALA A 181 8.53 4.85 2.84
CA ALA A 181 7.38 4.38 3.63
C ALA A 181 6.76 5.51 4.47
N GLY A 182 7.58 6.40 5.05
CA GLY A 182 7.09 7.56 5.79
C GLY A 182 6.45 8.61 4.89
N MET A 183 7.07 8.91 3.74
CA MET A 183 6.49 9.80 2.74
C MET A 183 5.17 9.25 2.17
N PHE A 184 5.11 7.94 1.90
CA PHE A 184 3.92 7.26 1.42
C PHE A 184 2.78 7.34 2.44
N ALA A 185 3.06 7.08 3.73
CA ALA A 185 2.08 7.24 4.80
C ALA A 185 1.54 8.68 4.84
N SER A 186 2.44 9.67 4.83
CA SER A 186 2.12 11.09 4.82
C SER A 186 1.21 11.50 3.67
N LEU A 187 1.54 11.08 2.43
CA LEU A 187 0.80 11.43 1.21
C LEU A 187 -0.68 11.04 1.26
N LEU A 188 -1.02 9.96 1.96
CA LEU A 188 -2.39 9.45 2.06
C LEU A 188 -3.20 10.10 3.19
N GLU A 189 -2.59 10.93 4.03
CA GLU A 189 -3.31 11.57 5.15
C GLU A 189 -4.26 12.67 4.68
N GLU A 190 -5.40 12.77 5.37
CA GLU A 190 -6.33 13.89 5.20
C GLU A 190 -5.64 15.24 5.46
N GLY A 191 -5.88 16.20 4.56
CA GLY A 191 -5.29 17.53 4.62
C GLY A 191 -3.83 17.61 4.16
N ARG A 192 -3.21 16.50 3.74
CA ARG A 192 -1.84 16.52 3.23
C ARG A 192 -1.73 17.35 1.95
N ARG A 193 -2.69 17.22 1.02
CA ARG A 193 -2.70 18.00 -0.22
C ARG A 193 -2.65 19.50 0.04
N ASP A 194 -3.51 20.00 0.92
CA ASP A 194 -3.53 21.40 1.34
C ASP A 194 -2.17 21.86 1.91
N ALA A 195 -1.46 20.99 2.61
CA ALA A 195 -0.12 21.30 3.12
C ALA A 195 0.90 21.48 1.99
N PHE A 196 0.86 20.61 0.96
CA PHE A 196 1.68 20.77 -0.25
C PHE A 196 1.33 22.07 -0.99
N GLU A 197 0.04 22.36 -1.19
CA GLU A 197 -0.41 23.59 -1.86
C GLU A 197 0.04 24.86 -1.13
N LYS A 198 -0.07 24.89 0.20
CA LYS A 198 0.41 26.02 1.02
C LYS A 198 1.93 26.18 0.89
N GLN A 199 2.67 25.07 0.91
CA GLN A 199 4.13 25.09 0.85
C GLN A 199 4.67 25.49 -0.53
N GLN A 200 3.90 25.36 -1.62
CA GLN A 200 4.35 25.78 -2.97
C GLN A 200 4.76 27.25 -3.02
N SER A 201 4.07 28.13 -2.29
CA SER A 201 4.42 29.56 -2.20
C SER A 201 5.79 29.81 -1.54
N GLN A 202 6.31 28.82 -0.84
CA GLN A 202 7.57 28.81 -0.11
C GLN A 202 8.57 27.81 -0.72
N GLY A 203 8.52 27.56 -2.03
CA GLY A 203 9.47 26.68 -2.71
C GLY A 203 9.22 25.17 -2.52
N GLY A 204 8.09 24.78 -1.92
CA GLY A 204 7.66 23.39 -1.80
C GLY A 204 7.36 22.73 -3.14
N MET A 205 7.55 21.42 -3.23
CA MET A 205 7.12 20.67 -4.41
C MET A 205 5.59 20.57 -4.48
N ARG A 206 5.07 20.24 -5.66
CA ARG A 206 3.63 19.96 -5.83
C ARG A 206 3.25 18.64 -5.18
N TYR A 207 1.99 18.51 -4.78
CA TYR A 207 1.45 17.22 -4.39
C TYR A 207 1.57 16.25 -5.59
N PRO A 208 2.06 15.01 -5.41
CA PRO A 208 2.21 14.07 -6.51
C PRO A 208 0.85 13.72 -7.15
N GLU A 209 0.65 14.13 -8.40
CA GLU A 209 -0.60 13.87 -9.14
C GLU A 209 -0.91 12.37 -9.26
N SER A 210 0.10 11.50 -9.20
CA SER A 210 -0.08 10.05 -9.20
C SER A 210 -0.84 9.52 -7.98
N PHE A 211 -0.90 10.29 -6.89
CA PHE A 211 -1.65 10.00 -5.66
C PHE A 211 -3.06 10.59 -5.63
N GLU A 212 -3.48 11.25 -6.71
CA GLU A 212 -4.82 11.80 -6.86
C GLU A 212 -5.74 10.81 -7.58
N GLN A 213 -6.98 10.75 -7.11
CA GLN A 213 -8.09 10.07 -7.76
C GLN A 213 -9.17 11.10 -8.06
N ASP A 214 -9.30 11.47 -9.34
CA ASP A 214 -10.39 12.33 -9.79
C ASP A 214 -11.68 11.51 -9.90
N THR A 215 -12.65 11.82 -9.03
CA THR A 215 -13.98 11.20 -9.06
C THR A 215 -14.97 11.99 -9.93
N GLY A 216 -14.54 13.09 -10.55
CA GLY A 216 -15.37 14.04 -11.29
C GLY A 216 -16.13 15.04 -10.41
N PHE A 217 -16.17 14.83 -9.09
CA PHE A 217 -16.83 15.69 -8.11
C PHE A 217 -15.89 16.16 -6.99
N MET A 218 -14.89 15.34 -6.65
CA MET A 218 -13.87 15.62 -5.64
C MET A 218 -12.56 14.95 -6.05
N THR A 219 -11.44 15.60 -5.75
CA THR A 219 -10.13 14.96 -5.84
C THR A 219 -9.85 14.28 -4.50
N ASP A 220 -9.87 12.95 -4.51
CA ASP A 220 -9.53 12.12 -3.36
C ASP A 220 -8.13 11.53 -3.49
N VAL A 221 -7.64 10.89 -2.43
CA VAL A 221 -6.40 10.10 -2.47
C VAL A 221 -6.66 8.72 -3.09
N ILE A 222 -5.67 8.17 -3.80
CA ILE A 222 -5.78 6.88 -4.52
C ILE A 222 -6.09 5.65 -3.66
N GLN A 223 -5.96 5.76 -2.34
CA GLN A 223 -6.44 4.76 -1.39
C GLN A 223 -6.62 5.39 0.00
N GLN A 224 -7.28 4.67 0.91
CA GLN A 224 -7.39 5.09 2.31
C GLN A 224 -6.01 5.25 2.98
N PRO A 225 -5.89 6.09 4.03
CA PRO A 225 -4.66 6.22 4.81
C PRO A 225 -4.13 4.87 5.30
N LEU A 226 -2.81 4.72 5.33
CA LEU A 226 -2.20 3.53 5.93
C LEU A 226 -2.53 3.45 7.41
N LYS A 227 -2.78 2.23 7.89
CA LYS A 227 -2.93 1.94 9.32
C LYS A 227 -1.61 2.06 10.06
N PHE A 228 -0.49 1.79 9.38
CA PHE A 228 0.84 1.93 9.94
C PHE A 228 1.94 2.02 8.86
N ALA A 229 3.11 2.52 9.25
CA ALA A 229 4.34 2.36 8.48
C ALA A 229 5.52 1.94 9.38
N VAL A 230 6.52 1.30 8.79
CA VAL A 230 7.73 0.84 9.50
C VAL A 230 8.97 1.24 8.72
N SER A 231 9.94 1.81 9.42
CA SER A 231 11.18 2.31 8.87
C SER A 231 12.37 1.58 9.47
N TYR A 232 13.08 0.79 8.68
CA TYR A 232 14.35 0.16 9.06
C TYR A 232 15.52 0.97 8.48
N SER A 233 16.35 1.57 9.33
CA SER A 233 17.44 2.48 8.92
C SER A 233 16.99 3.55 7.90
N GLY A 234 15.72 3.95 7.95
CA GLY A 234 15.21 5.02 7.10
C GLY A 234 15.53 6.40 7.67
N PHE A 235 15.19 7.44 6.92
CA PHE A 235 15.55 8.81 7.25
C PHE A 235 14.49 9.82 6.82
N GLY A 236 14.47 10.97 7.48
CA GLY A 236 13.72 12.14 7.04
C GLY A 236 14.45 12.80 5.88
N ALA A 237 13.72 13.41 4.95
CA ALA A 237 14.32 14.12 3.82
C ALA A 237 15.36 15.16 4.27
N ALA A 238 16.24 15.57 3.35
CA ALA A 238 17.11 16.72 3.57
C ALA A 238 16.28 17.94 4.01
N PRO A 239 16.82 18.84 4.86
CA PRO A 239 16.14 20.05 5.30
C PRO A 239 16.05 21.03 4.12
N ASN A 240 15.08 20.78 3.26
CA ASN A 240 14.84 21.49 2.01
C ASN A 240 13.33 21.77 1.91
N GLU A 241 12.97 22.99 1.54
CA GLU A 241 11.58 23.45 1.40
C GLU A 241 10.74 22.52 0.54
N LEU A 242 11.36 21.93 -0.50
CA LEU A 242 10.75 20.93 -1.39
C LEU A 242 10.04 19.81 -0.63
N TYR A 243 10.59 19.36 0.50
CA TYR A 243 10.12 18.17 1.21
C TYR A 243 9.34 18.47 2.49
N THR A 244 9.16 19.76 2.83
CA THR A 244 8.56 20.16 4.10
C THR A 244 7.15 19.62 4.26
N ALA A 245 6.36 19.64 3.18
CA ALA A 245 4.96 19.22 3.21
C ALA A 245 4.76 17.72 3.49
N PHE A 246 5.79 16.87 3.35
CA PHE A 246 5.70 15.47 3.80
C PHE A 246 5.68 15.34 5.32
N TYR A 247 6.26 16.30 6.03
CA TYR A 247 6.53 16.21 7.47
C TYR A 247 5.77 17.24 8.29
N GLU A 248 5.25 18.29 7.64
CA GLU A 248 4.43 19.31 8.27
C GLU A 248 3.07 19.44 7.55
N PRO A 249 1.94 19.23 8.24
CA PRO A 249 1.83 18.83 9.65
C PRO A 249 2.46 17.45 9.92
N LYS A 250 2.83 17.18 11.17
CA LYS A 250 3.41 15.89 11.58
C LYS A 250 2.60 14.69 11.09
N ILE A 251 3.31 13.63 10.72
CA ILE A 251 2.74 12.35 10.28
C ILE A 251 1.95 11.74 11.45
N LYS A 252 0.64 11.58 11.24
CA LYS A 252 -0.32 11.00 12.17
C LYS A 252 -0.36 9.48 12.09
N THR A 253 -0.15 8.90 10.89
CA THR A 253 -0.06 7.44 10.73
C THR A 253 0.97 6.88 11.70
N PRO A 254 0.62 5.89 12.54
CA PRO A 254 1.56 5.27 13.47
C PRO A 254 2.79 4.72 12.75
N MET A 255 3.97 5.07 13.25
CA MET A 255 5.25 4.60 12.71
C MET A 255 6.11 3.89 13.75
N LEU A 256 6.76 2.81 13.33
CA LEU A 256 7.82 2.14 14.08
C LEU A 256 9.17 2.32 13.37
N HIS A 257 10.19 2.72 14.12
CA HIS A 257 11.51 3.02 13.59
C HIS A 257 12.56 2.08 14.20
N PHE A 258 13.28 1.34 13.36
CA PHE A 258 14.43 0.55 13.75
C PHE A 258 15.72 1.26 13.37
N LEU A 259 16.58 1.51 14.36
CA LEU A 259 17.84 2.23 14.20
C LEU A 259 19.02 1.32 14.58
N GLY A 260 20.02 1.26 13.72
CA GLY A 260 21.29 0.58 14.01
C GLY A 260 22.21 1.50 14.80
N SER A 261 22.68 1.07 15.97
CA SER A 261 23.55 1.89 16.82
C SER A 261 24.95 2.10 16.24
N VAL A 262 25.33 1.35 15.20
CA VAL A 262 26.61 1.49 14.48
C VAL A 262 26.37 1.67 12.98
N ASP A 263 25.22 2.22 12.59
CA ASP A 263 24.90 2.54 11.19
C ASP A 263 25.77 3.69 10.68
N THR A 264 26.67 3.38 9.75
CA THR A 264 27.57 4.36 9.13
C THR A 264 27.08 4.87 7.77
N VAL A 265 25.94 4.37 7.29
CA VAL A 265 25.37 4.75 5.97
C VAL A 265 24.31 5.83 6.16
N VAL A 266 23.46 5.65 7.16
CA VAL A 266 22.45 6.63 7.55
C VAL A 266 22.76 7.07 8.97
N GLU A 267 23.28 8.29 9.08
CA GLU A 267 23.52 8.92 10.38
C GLU A 267 22.25 8.98 11.22
N GLU A 268 22.38 8.72 12.52
CA GLU A 268 21.27 8.68 13.47
C GLU A 268 20.40 9.95 13.42
N ALA A 269 21.01 11.13 13.31
CA ALA A 269 20.29 12.40 13.21
C ALA A 269 19.30 12.44 12.04
N ARG A 270 19.61 11.79 10.92
CA ARG A 270 18.72 11.71 9.75
C ARG A 270 17.56 10.75 10.00
N SER A 271 17.79 9.65 10.71
CA SER A 271 16.71 8.75 11.15
C SER A 271 15.80 9.43 12.18
N LEU A 272 16.39 10.11 13.17
CA LEU A 272 15.66 10.85 14.18
C LEU A 272 14.83 12.00 13.59
N ARG A 273 15.27 12.62 12.49
CA ARG A 273 14.45 13.60 11.74
C ARG A 273 13.10 13.02 11.31
N LEU A 274 13.06 11.77 10.84
CA LEU A 274 11.79 11.10 10.50
C LEU A 274 10.98 10.77 11.76
N VAL A 275 11.64 10.31 12.82
CA VAL A 275 11.00 10.04 14.12
C VAL A 275 10.31 11.29 14.64
N ASP A 276 11.00 12.44 14.62
CA ASP A 276 10.51 13.71 15.16
C ASP A 276 9.37 14.32 14.32
N ALA A 277 9.30 13.95 13.04
CA ALA A 277 8.21 14.31 12.14
C ALA A 277 6.93 13.49 12.39
N CYS A 278 6.96 12.45 13.23
CA CYS A 278 5.78 11.67 13.58
C CYS A 278 5.15 12.18 14.89
N VAL A 279 3.82 12.20 14.98
CA VAL A 279 3.10 12.65 16.19
C VAL A 279 3.50 11.84 17.42
N THR A 280 3.61 10.52 17.28
CA THR A 280 3.97 9.61 18.38
C THR A 280 5.39 9.05 18.28
N GLY A 281 6.25 9.60 17.42
CA GLY A 281 7.52 8.97 17.00
C GLY A 281 8.51 8.64 18.12
N ARG A 282 8.63 9.46 19.17
CA ARG A 282 9.48 9.16 20.36
C ARG A 282 8.74 8.51 21.53
N GLY A 283 7.45 8.25 21.38
CA GLY A 283 6.59 7.80 22.46
C GLY A 283 6.53 6.28 22.66
N VAL A 284 5.77 5.91 23.68
CA VAL A 284 5.26 4.55 23.88
C VAL A 284 3.74 4.66 23.84
N GLU A 285 3.11 3.91 22.93
CA GLU A 285 1.65 3.91 22.75
C GLU A 285 1.18 2.46 22.77
N GLY A 286 0.09 2.17 23.50
CA GLY A 286 -0.35 0.80 23.74
C GLY A 286 0.72 -0.10 24.40
N GLY A 287 1.72 0.48 25.09
CA GLY A 287 2.87 -0.24 25.64
C GLY A 287 3.97 -0.61 24.63
N VAL A 288 3.87 -0.14 23.38
CA VAL A 288 4.85 -0.39 22.31
C VAL A 288 5.67 0.87 22.05
N ALA A 289 6.99 0.76 22.18
CA ALA A 289 7.91 1.84 21.82
C ALA A 289 7.94 2.06 20.30
N ARG A 290 7.89 3.33 19.87
CA ARG A 290 7.96 3.68 18.44
C ARG A 290 9.40 3.71 17.89
N VAL A 291 10.42 3.64 18.75
CA VAL A 291 11.84 3.54 18.36
C VAL A 291 12.47 2.29 18.96
N VAL A 292 13.15 1.50 18.14
CA VAL A 292 13.85 0.27 18.53
C VAL A 292 15.28 0.33 18.04
N TYR A 293 16.24 0.32 18.96
CA TYR A 293 17.65 0.23 18.63
C TYR A 293 18.11 -1.23 18.52
N HIS A 294 19.00 -1.51 17.56
CA HIS A 294 19.74 -2.76 17.48
C HIS A 294 21.25 -2.48 17.43
N PRO A 295 22.12 -3.39 17.93
CA PRO A 295 23.57 -3.17 18.04
C PRO A 295 24.30 -3.26 16.69
N GLY A 296 23.55 -3.22 15.58
CA GLY A 296 24.04 -3.51 14.24
C GLY A 296 24.28 -2.26 13.40
N GLY A 297 24.92 -2.44 12.25
CA GLY A 297 25.09 -1.39 11.25
C GLY A 297 23.86 -1.23 10.35
N HIS A 298 24.07 -0.89 9.08
CA HIS A 298 23.02 -0.62 8.10
C HIS A 298 22.33 -1.90 7.57
N PHE A 299 21.44 -2.52 8.35
CA PHE A 299 20.67 -3.69 7.92
C PHE A 299 19.32 -3.82 8.61
N LEU A 300 18.43 -4.59 8.01
CA LEU A 300 17.13 -4.95 8.59
C LEU A 300 17.26 -6.26 9.41
N PRO A 301 17.04 -6.23 10.74
CA PRO A 301 17.07 -7.44 11.57
C PRO A 301 15.85 -8.34 11.32
N SER A 302 15.98 -9.29 10.40
CA SER A 302 14.85 -10.12 9.92
C SER A 302 14.57 -11.39 10.72
N SER A 303 15.50 -11.82 11.59
CA SER A 303 15.42 -13.12 12.26
C SER A 303 15.62 -13.06 13.78
N GLN A 304 16.17 -11.97 14.31
CA GLN A 304 16.42 -11.85 15.74
C GLN A 304 15.10 -11.64 16.49
N LYS A 305 14.82 -12.56 17.42
CA LYS A 305 13.53 -12.69 18.11
C LYS A 305 12.99 -11.39 18.70
N GLN A 306 13.85 -10.58 19.34
CA GLN A 306 13.43 -9.35 20.00
C GLN A 306 12.95 -8.25 19.03
N TYR A 307 13.61 -8.10 17.87
CA TYR A 307 13.24 -7.09 16.88
C TYR A 307 12.01 -7.51 16.09
N VAL A 308 11.90 -8.80 15.77
CA VAL A 308 10.69 -9.38 15.19
C VAL A 308 9.51 -9.24 16.16
N ALA A 309 9.70 -9.53 17.44
CA ALA A 309 8.66 -9.39 18.45
C ALA A 309 8.18 -7.93 18.59
N ALA A 310 9.09 -6.95 18.53
CA ALA A 310 8.73 -5.54 18.56
C ALA A 310 7.85 -5.14 17.35
N LEU A 311 8.20 -5.58 16.15
CA LEU A 311 7.37 -5.37 14.95
C LEU A 311 6.00 -6.03 15.07
N VAL A 312 5.95 -7.29 15.53
CA VAL A 312 4.67 -8.01 15.70
C VAL A 312 3.79 -7.33 16.75
N ALA A 313 4.37 -6.89 17.87
CA ALA A 313 3.64 -6.16 18.91
C ALA A 313 3.07 -4.86 18.37
N PHE A 314 3.87 -4.10 17.61
CA PHE A 314 3.43 -2.87 16.93
C PHE A 314 2.26 -3.10 15.97
N ILE A 315 2.38 -4.06 15.04
CA ILE A 315 1.32 -4.35 14.08
C ILE A 315 0.05 -4.81 14.81
N ARG A 316 0.15 -5.61 15.88
CA ARG A 316 -1.01 -6.01 16.68
C ARG A 316 -1.67 -4.85 17.41
N GLU A 317 -0.87 -3.91 17.91
CA GLU A 317 -1.38 -2.74 18.61
C GLU A 317 -2.19 -1.84 17.65
N VAL A 318 -1.65 -1.56 16.47
CA VAL A 318 -2.29 -0.65 15.50
C VAL A 318 -3.41 -1.31 14.68
N VAL A 319 -3.34 -2.62 14.43
CA VAL A 319 -4.30 -3.35 13.58
C VAL A 319 -5.28 -4.22 14.38
N GLY A 320 -4.92 -4.63 15.59
CA GLY A 320 -5.60 -5.68 16.37
C GLY A 320 -6.54 -5.20 17.49
N GLY A 321 -6.95 -3.93 17.52
CA GLY A 321 -8.04 -3.44 18.39
C GLY A 321 -9.40 -4.12 18.11
N PRO A 322 -10.39 -4.07 19.02
CA PRO A 322 -11.51 -5.02 19.06
C PRO A 322 -12.35 -5.00 17.77
N PRO A 323 -13.05 -6.11 17.45
CA PRO A 323 -13.87 -6.21 16.25
C PRO A 323 -14.82 -5.02 16.14
N GLU A 324 -14.93 -4.46 14.92
CA GLU A 324 -15.78 -3.30 14.59
C GLU A 324 -17.28 -3.50 14.88
N ASP A 325 -17.72 -4.68 15.35
CA ASP A 325 -19.10 -4.96 15.75
C ASP A 325 -19.40 -4.79 17.25
N SER A 326 -18.50 -4.20 18.05
CA SER A 326 -18.70 -4.08 19.52
C SER A 326 -19.07 -2.68 20.04
N LEU A 327 -19.32 -1.71 19.15
CA LEU A 327 -19.68 -0.34 19.52
C LEU A 327 -21.19 -0.04 19.50
N GLU A 328 -22.03 -0.94 18.97
CA GLU A 328 -23.50 -0.78 19.06
C GLU A 328 -24.12 -1.53 20.26
N ASN A 329 -23.59 -2.70 20.66
CA ASN A 329 -24.20 -3.47 21.76
C ASN A 329 -23.82 -3.04 23.19
N LYS A 330 -22.86 -2.12 23.39
CA LYS A 330 -22.46 -1.68 24.74
C LYS A 330 -23.28 -0.51 25.30
N LYS A 331 -24.18 0.08 24.51
CA LYS A 331 -25.11 1.12 24.98
C LYS A 331 -26.48 0.58 25.39
N GLU A 332 -26.89 -0.59 24.87
CA GLU A 332 -28.18 -1.19 25.23
C GLU A 332 -28.11 -2.00 26.53
N GLU A 333 -27.05 -2.78 26.77
CA GLU A 333 -26.92 -3.55 28.04
C GLU A 333 -26.76 -2.69 29.30
N LYS A 334 -26.33 -1.42 29.19
CA LYS A 334 -26.25 -0.51 30.35
C LYS A 334 -27.53 0.26 30.63
N ALA A 335 -28.47 0.29 29.68
CA ALA A 335 -29.73 1.02 29.83
C ALA A 335 -30.87 0.11 30.33
N GLU A 336 -30.79 -1.20 30.09
CA GLU A 336 -31.85 -2.14 30.47
C GLU A 336 -31.79 -2.64 31.92
N ASP A 337 -30.66 -2.43 32.63
CA ASP A 337 -30.47 -2.93 34.00
C ASP A 337 -30.73 -1.86 35.09
N MET A 338 -31.43 -0.77 34.76
CA MET A 338 -31.72 0.35 35.66
C MET A 338 -33.22 0.67 35.83
N ASP A 339 -34.11 -0.32 35.72
CA ASP A 339 -35.54 -0.12 36.01
C ASP A 339 -36.13 -1.18 36.98
N MET A 340 -35.91 -0.93 38.28
CA MET A 340 -36.82 -1.12 39.44
C MET A 340 -37.43 -2.53 39.72
N PRO A 341 -38.10 -2.81 40.87
CA PRO A 341 -38.37 -2.01 42.08
C PRO A 341 -38.04 -2.72 43.42
N PHE A 342 -37.97 -1.97 44.52
CA PHE A 342 -38.83 -2.08 45.72
C PHE A 342 -38.51 -0.96 46.71
#